data_AF-A0A0C2MTC0-F1
#
_entry.id   AF-A0A0C2MTC0-F1
#
_cell.length_a   1.000
_cell.length_b   1.000
_cell.length_c   1.000
_cell.angle_alpha   90.00
_cell.angle_beta   90.00
_cell.angle_gamma   90.00
#
_symmetry.space_group_name_H-M   'P 1'
#
loop_
_entity.id
_entity.type
_entity.pdbx_description
1 polymer ?
#
loop_
_entity_poly.entity_id
_entity_poly.type
_entity_poly.pdbx_seq_one_letter_code
_entity_poly.pdbx_strand_id
1 'polypeptide(L)'
;MPPNEWVSEFEIVQNCKKSKARAGILKLSHGKVDTPVFMPVGTYGTIKGLLPEDLIAMDYQIILGNTYHLGKKSTLDVISKCGGLHKFMNWNRNILTDSGGFQIVSLSDLVTITENGSEEIMLTPEESIGIQMKLGSDIMMQLDDVVPSTTTGDRVNEAMLR
;
A
#
# COMPACT_ATOMS: atom_id res chain seq x y z
N MET A 1 -10.19 -8.77 14.95
CA MET A 1 -11.26 -8.68 13.94
C MET A 1 -11.15 -7.30 13.34
N PRO A 2 -11.16 -7.14 12.00
CA PRO A 2 -11.35 -5.81 11.44
C PRO A 2 -12.69 -5.27 11.98
N PRO A 3 -12.83 -3.96 12.20
CA PRO A 3 -14.12 -3.36 12.57
C PRO A 3 -15.18 -3.80 11.57
N ASN A 4 -16.38 -4.11 12.06
CA ASN A 4 -17.49 -4.69 11.28
C ASN A 4 -18.06 -3.78 10.17
N GLU A 5 -17.45 -2.64 9.88
CA GLU A 5 -17.86 -1.73 8.80
C GLU A 5 -16.62 -1.14 8.13
N TRP A 6 -16.47 -1.41 6.83
CA TRP A 6 -15.57 -0.62 5.98
C TRP A 6 -16.22 0.73 5.78
N VAL A 7 -15.77 1.73 6.53
CA VAL A 7 -16.23 3.11 6.40
C VAL A 7 -15.20 3.85 5.56
N SER A 8 -15.58 4.21 4.34
CA SER A 8 -14.83 5.18 3.54
C SER A 8 -15.76 6.31 3.14
N GLU A 9 -15.49 7.50 3.68
CA GLU A 9 -16.19 8.73 3.33
C GLU A 9 -15.13 9.79 3.03
N PHE A 10 -15.25 10.46 1.88
CA PHE A 10 -14.39 11.58 1.53
C PHE A 10 -15.22 12.85 1.40
N GLU A 11 -14.88 13.85 2.21
CA GLU A 11 -15.52 15.16 2.22
C GLU A 11 -14.54 16.23 1.77
N ILE A 12 -14.95 17.08 0.82
CA ILE A 12 -14.19 18.29 0.47
C ILE A 12 -14.67 19.43 1.39
N VAL A 13 -13.81 19.83 2.31
CA VAL A 13 -14.09 20.90 3.29
C VAL A 13 -13.94 22.28 2.66
N GLN A 14 -12.96 22.45 1.76
CA GLN A 14 -12.74 23.74 1.10
C GLN A 14 -12.12 23.59 -0.28
N ASN A 15 -12.55 24.45 -1.20
CA ASN A 15 -11.97 24.59 -2.55
C ASN A 15 -11.24 25.93 -2.68
N CYS A 16 -10.06 25.92 -3.32
CA CYS A 16 -9.36 27.15 -3.66
C CYS A 16 -10.08 27.88 -4.80
N LYS A 17 -10.43 29.15 -4.63
CA LYS A 17 -11.12 29.95 -5.67
C LYS A 17 -10.24 30.25 -6.90
N LYS A 18 -8.92 30.09 -6.78
CA LYS A 18 -7.92 30.48 -7.81
C LYS A 18 -7.19 29.30 -8.44
N SER A 19 -7.41 28.07 -7.96
CA SER A 19 -6.70 26.87 -8.44
C SER A 19 -7.56 25.62 -8.27
N LYS A 20 -7.05 24.45 -8.66
CA LYS A 20 -7.74 23.16 -8.44
C LYS A 20 -7.49 22.54 -7.06
N ALA A 21 -6.82 23.25 -6.15
CA ALA A 21 -6.49 22.75 -4.82
C ALA A 21 -7.74 22.54 -3.96
N ARG A 22 -7.74 21.44 -3.19
CA ARG A 22 -8.83 21.01 -2.31
C ARG A 22 -8.25 20.64 -0.96
N ALA A 23 -8.92 21.07 0.10
CA ALA A 23 -8.73 20.54 1.44
C ALA A 23 -9.93 19.65 1.78
N GLY A 24 -9.68 18.47 2.32
CA GLY A 24 -10.73 17.49 2.58
C GLY A 24 -10.38 16.54 3.71
N ILE A 25 -11.36 15.75 4.13
CA ILE A 25 -11.22 14.75 5.20
C ILE A 25 -11.63 13.40 4.63
N LEU A 26 -10.73 12.43 4.70
CA LEU A 26 -10.99 11.03 4.40
C LEU A 26 -11.18 10.27 5.72
N LYS A 27 -12.38 9.73 5.96
CA LYS A 27 -12.68 8.90 7.12
C LYS A 27 -12.41 7.44 6.76
N LEU A 28 -11.61 6.77 7.57
CA LEU A 28 -11.22 5.37 7.42
C LEU A 28 -11.44 4.63 8.75
N SER A 29 -11.30 3.31 8.71
CA SER A 29 -11.55 2.41 9.85
C SER A 29 -10.68 2.73 11.08
N HIS A 30 -9.44 3.19 10.89
CA HIS A 30 -8.53 3.56 11.98
C HIS A 30 -8.38 5.08 12.19
N GLY A 31 -9.33 5.87 11.67
CA GLY A 31 -9.44 7.31 11.97
C GLY A 31 -9.50 8.18 10.72
N LYS A 32 -9.56 9.49 10.95
CA LYS A 32 -9.58 10.48 9.85
C LYS A 32 -8.19 10.77 9.29
N VAL A 33 -8.15 11.16 8.03
CA VAL A 33 -6.98 11.67 7.31
C VAL A 33 -7.33 13.01 6.66
N ASP A 34 -6.66 14.06 7.09
CA ASP A 34 -6.76 15.40 6.54
C ASP A 34 -5.94 15.46 5.23
N THR A 35 -6.54 15.96 4.15
CA THR A 35 -5.93 16.03 2.81
C THR A 35 -5.72 17.49 2.39
N PRO A 36 -4.63 17.81 1.66
CA PRO A 36 -3.62 16.92 1.09
C PRO A 36 -2.69 16.31 2.15
N VAL A 37 -2.33 15.04 1.98
CA VAL A 37 -1.55 14.26 2.95
C VAL A 37 -0.26 13.74 2.31
N PHE A 38 0.81 13.69 3.10
CA PHE A 38 2.04 12.96 2.78
C PHE A 38 2.08 11.66 3.59
N MET A 39 2.40 10.54 2.94
CA MET A 39 2.45 9.21 3.56
C MET A 39 3.90 8.72 3.64
N PRO A 40 4.48 8.60 4.85
CA PRO A 40 5.75 7.91 5.04
C PRO A 40 5.65 6.45 4.61
N VAL A 41 6.71 5.92 4.00
CA VAL A 41 6.74 4.55 3.47
C VAL A 41 7.42 3.59 4.45
N GLY A 42 6.72 2.55 4.84
CA GLY A 42 7.21 1.42 5.64
C GLY A 42 7.41 0.17 4.77
N THR A 43 8.67 -0.25 4.62
CA THR A 43 9.04 -1.36 3.71
C THR A 43 8.92 -2.73 4.37
N TYR A 44 9.31 -2.87 5.64
CA TYR A 44 9.33 -4.16 6.37
C TYR A 44 8.53 -4.10 7.67
N GLY A 45 7.43 -3.36 7.66
CA GLY A 45 6.66 -3.12 8.87
C GLY A 45 7.31 -2.12 9.82
N THR A 46 8.14 -1.23 9.27
CA THR A 46 8.79 -0.14 10.00
C THR A 46 9.14 0.97 9.03
N ILE A 47 9.11 2.21 9.53
CA ILE A 47 9.70 3.36 8.84
C ILE A 47 11.15 3.48 9.32
N LYS A 48 12.08 3.61 8.39
CA LYS A 48 13.50 3.51 8.70
C LYS A 48 13.96 4.69 9.55
N GLY A 49 14.41 4.40 10.77
CA GLY A 49 14.98 5.38 11.68
C GLY A 49 13.96 6.18 12.50
N LEU A 50 12.68 5.80 12.48
CA LEU A 50 11.63 6.42 13.30
C LEU A 50 10.83 5.35 14.02
N LEU A 51 10.47 5.64 15.26
CA LEU A 51 9.53 4.83 16.02
C LEU A 51 8.08 5.23 15.69
N PRO A 52 7.08 4.34 15.87
CA PRO A 52 5.68 4.68 15.71
C PRO A 52 5.25 5.92 16.52
N GLU A 53 5.82 6.08 17.71
CA GLU A 53 5.55 7.20 18.61
C GLU A 53 6.03 8.54 18.02
N ASP A 54 7.15 8.55 17.30
CA ASP A 54 7.68 9.74 16.64
C ASP A 54 6.71 10.21 15.54
N LEU A 55 6.17 9.25 14.78
CA LEU A 55 5.21 9.53 13.70
C LEU A 55 3.89 10.06 14.25
N ILE A 56 3.42 9.51 15.37
CA ILE A 56 2.24 9.99 16.08
C ILE A 56 2.48 11.42 16.59
N ALA A 57 3.66 11.71 17.14
CA ALA A 57 4.01 13.04 17.62
C ALA A 57 4.09 14.09 16.49
N MET A 58 4.47 13.68 15.28
CA MET A 58 4.44 14.51 14.06
C MET A 58 3.06 14.61 13.41
N ASP A 59 2.05 13.97 14.00
CA ASP A 59 0.68 13.86 13.52
C ASP A 59 0.53 13.22 12.13
N TYR A 60 1.33 12.20 11.81
CA TYR A 60 1.06 11.36 10.65
C TYR A 60 -0.20 10.54 10.86
N GLN A 61 -1.21 10.73 10.01
CA GLN A 61 -2.52 10.08 10.14
C GLN A 61 -2.63 8.78 9.34
N ILE A 62 -1.72 8.58 8.38
CA ILE A 62 -1.66 7.42 7.50
C ILE A 62 -0.23 7.17 7.02
N ILE A 63 0.13 5.90 6.84
CA ILE A 63 1.41 5.45 6.27
C ILE A 63 1.18 4.51 5.09
N LEU A 64 2.21 4.34 4.26
CA LEU A 64 2.20 3.38 3.15
C LEU A 64 2.99 2.12 3.53
N GLY A 65 2.35 0.96 3.52
CA GLY A 65 2.98 -0.35 3.66
C GLY A 65 3.30 -0.95 2.29
N ASN A 66 4.50 -1.51 2.14
CA ASN A 66 4.92 -2.16 0.90
C ASN A 66 4.51 -3.65 0.86
N THR A 67 3.52 -3.98 0.05
CA THR A 67 2.97 -5.33 -0.09
C THR A 67 3.96 -6.34 -0.65
N TYR A 68 4.89 -5.93 -1.52
CA TYR A 68 5.90 -6.86 -2.05
C TYR A 68 6.79 -7.44 -0.94
N HIS A 69 7.29 -6.59 -0.03
CA HIS A 69 8.14 -7.04 1.06
C HIS A 69 7.35 -7.72 2.20
N LEU A 70 6.16 -7.21 2.50
CA LEU A 70 5.28 -7.72 3.56
C LEU A 70 4.55 -9.01 3.16
N GLY A 71 4.31 -9.20 1.86
CA GLY A 71 3.57 -10.32 1.27
C GLY A 71 4.39 -11.59 1.08
N LYS A 72 5.72 -11.55 1.30
CA LYS A 72 6.54 -12.76 1.35
C LYS A 72 5.96 -13.72 2.37
N LYS A 73 5.72 -14.97 1.99
CA LYS A 73 4.99 -15.97 2.80
C LYS A 73 5.47 -16.05 4.25
N SER A 74 6.79 -16.11 4.46
CA SER A 74 7.39 -16.13 5.80
C SER A 74 7.05 -14.91 6.65
N THR A 75 7.08 -13.72 6.06
CA THR A 75 6.71 -12.45 6.70
C THR A 75 5.21 -12.38 6.98
N LEU A 76 4.39 -12.70 5.97
CA LEU A 76 2.93 -12.61 6.06
C LEU A 76 2.35 -13.56 7.11
N ASP A 77 2.90 -14.76 7.23
CA ASP A 77 2.49 -15.74 8.24
C ASP A 77 2.77 -15.24 9.67
N VAL A 78 3.90 -14.55 9.87
CA VAL A 78 4.23 -13.93 11.17
C VAL A 78 3.29 -12.78 11.47
N ILE A 79 3.07 -11.86 10.51
CA ILE A 79 2.15 -10.72 10.69
C ILE A 79 0.73 -11.20 10.99
N SER A 80 0.26 -12.23 10.27
CA SER A 80 -1.06 -12.83 10.50
C SER A 80 -1.19 -13.40 11.90
N LYS A 81 -0.14 -14.08 12.41
CA LYS A 81 -0.10 -14.59 13.81
C LYS A 81 -0.08 -13.48 14.85
N CYS A 82 0.53 -12.32 14.55
CA CYS A 82 0.46 -11.12 15.40
C CYS A 82 -0.91 -10.44 15.37
N GLY A 83 -1.82 -10.86 14.47
CA GLY A 83 -3.16 -10.32 14.34
C GLY A 83 -3.25 -9.10 13.42
N GLY A 84 -2.35 -8.98 12.45
CA GLY A 84 -2.34 -7.93 11.43
C GLY A 84 -1.17 -6.96 11.55
N LEU A 85 -0.97 -6.15 10.50
CA LEU A 85 0.17 -5.26 10.36
C LEU A 85 0.17 -4.14 11.41
N HIS A 86 -1.00 -3.58 11.73
CA HIS A 86 -1.15 -2.58 12.80
C HIS A 86 -0.54 -3.06 14.14
N LYS A 87 -0.88 -4.29 14.56
CA LYS A 87 -0.36 -4.89 15.80
C LYS A 87 1.12 -5.21 15.70
N PHE A 88 1.56 -5.72 14.55
CA PHE A 88 2.96 -6.05 14.31
C PHE A 88 3.88 -4.81 14.43
N MET A 89 3.44 -3.66 13.92
CA MET A 89 4.23 -2.42 13.92
C MET A 89 3.98 -1.51 15.12
N ASN A 90 3.05 -1.88 16.01
CA ASN A 90 2.51 -0.97 17.03
C ASN A 90 1.98 0.36 16.44
N TRP A 91 1.32 0.28 15.28
CA TRP A 91 0.74 1.43 14.58
C TRP A 91 -0.78 1.37 14.64
N ASN A 92 -1.37 2.33 15.36
CA ASN A 92 -2.82 2.37 15.63
C ASN A 92 -3.60 3.37 14.76
N ARG A 93 -2.96 3.95 13.73
CA ARG A 93 -3.61 4.83 12.74
C ARG A 93 -3.67 4.13 11.39
N ASN A 94 -4.10 4.85 10.34
CA ASN A 94 -4.42 4.23 9.06
C ASN A 94 -3.20 3.69 8.30
N ILE A 95 -3.40 2.65 7.50
CA ILE A 95 -2.40 2.07 6.59
C ILE A 95 -2.99 1.97 5.18
N LEU A 96 -2.29 2.54 4.20
CA LEU A 96 -2.46 2.22 2.79
C LEU A 96 -1.44 1.15 2.41
N THR A 97 -1.84 0.12 1.69
CA THR A 97 -0.89 -0.81 1.07
C THR A 97 -0.85 -0.66 -0.44
N ASP A 98 0.35 -0.67 -1.01
CA ASP A 98 0.51 -0.73 -2.47
C ASP A 98 0.11 -2.13 -3.00
N SER A 99 0.02 -2.27 -4.33
CA SER A 99 -0.41 -3.53 -4.95
C SER A 99 0.69 -4.60 -5.00
N GLY A 100 1.96 -4.19 -4.83
CA GLY A 100 3.14 -5.01 -5.09
C GLY A 100 3.52 -5.14 -6.57
N GLY A 101 2.67 -4.69 -7.51
CA GLY A 101 2.87 -4.85 -8.95
C GLY A 101 4.10 -4.11 -9.48
N PHE A 102 4.30 -2.87 -9.02
CA PHE A 102 5.45 -2.06 -9.42
C PHE A 102 6.79 -2.73 -9.10
N GLN A 103 6.94 -3.34 -7.91
CA GLN A 103 8.19 -4.00 -7.54
C GLN A 103 8.39 -5.31 -8.30
N ILE A 104 7.34 -6.04 -8.64
CA ILE A 104 7.45 -7.26 -9.46
C ILE A 104 7.97 -6.89 -10.86
N VAL A 105 7.42 -5.86 -11.50
CA VAL A 105 7.90 -5.38 -12.81
C VAL A 105 9.31 -4.78 -12.74
N SER A 106 9.62 -4.04 -11.67
CA SER A 106 10.95 -3.42 -11.52
C SER A 106 12.06 -4.41 -11.15
N LEU A 107 11.71 -5.54 -10.56
CA LEU A 107 12.66 -6.58 -10.12
C LEU A 107 12.70 -7.77 -11.08
N SER A 108 11.72 -7.95 -11.97
CA SER A 108 11.73 -9.00 -12.99
C SER A 108 12.94 -8.89 -13.93
N ASP A 109 13.44 -7.67 -14.16
CA ASP A 109 14.68 -7.42 -14.92
C ASP A 109 15.95 -7.89 -14.19
N LEU A 110 15.88 -8.14 -12.87
CA LEU A 110 16.99 -8.59 -12.02
C LEU A 110 16.93 -10.09 -11.71
N VAL A 111 15.91 -10.82 -12.19
CA VAL A 111 15.76 -12.25 -11.93
C VAL A 111 16.66 -13.04 -12.90
N THR A 112 17.75 -13.58 -12.36
CA THR A 112 18.55 -14.59 -13.08
C THR A 112 17.92 -15.96 -12.87
N ILE A 113 17.40 -16.57 -13.94
CA ILE A 113 16.88 -17.95 -13.91
C ILE A 113 18.06 -18.91 -13.76
N THR A 114 18.03 -19.78 -12.75
CA THR A 114 19.02 -20.86 -12.56
C THR A 114 18.36 -22.23 -12.69
N GLU A 115 19.13 -23.31 -12.89
CA GLU A 115 18.62 -24.70 -12.99
C GLU A 115 17.76 -25.14 -11.78
N ASN A 116 17.89 -24.48 -10.63
CA ASN A 116 17.10 -24.76 -9.43
C ASN A 116 15.81 -23.95 -9.32
N GLY A 117 15.42 -23.24 -10.39
CA GLY A 117 14.21 -22.42 -10.48
C GLY A 117 14.45 -20.97 -10.08
N SER A 118 13.88 -20.04 -10.84
CA SER A 118 13.58 -18.70 -10.36
C SER A 118 12.40 -18.79 -9.38
N GLU A 119 12.49 -18.18 -8.20
CA GLU A 119 11.30 -17.88 -7.39
C GLU A 119 10.51 -16.78 -8.12
N GLU A 120 9.85 -17.13 -9.23
CA GLU A 120 8.85 -16.29 -9.86
C GLU A 120 7.66 -16.21 -8.90
N ILE A 121 7.65 -15.16 -8.07
CA ILE A 121 6.43 -14.74 -7.38
C ILE A 121 5.53 -14.13 -8.45
N MET A 122 4.75 -14.98 -9.13
CA MET A 122 3.58 -14.52 -9.87
C MET A 122 2.58 -14.00 -8.84
N LEU A 123 2.16 -12.75 -8.98
CA LEU A 123 1.15 -12.14 -8.12
C LEU A 123 -0.08 -11.83 -8.97
N THR A 124 -1.20 -12.51 -8.72
CA THR A 124 -2.48 -12.17 -9.37
C THR A 124 -3.21 -11.04 -8.62
N PRO A 125 -4.21 -10.37 -9.23
CA PRO A 125 -5.03 -9.39 -8.53
C PRO A 125 -5.69 -9.95 -7.25
N GLU A 126 -6.19 -11.18 -7.29
CA GLU A 126 -6.81 -11.86 -6.15
C GLU A 126 -5.80 -12.14 -5.04
N GLU A 127 -4.59 -12.56 -5.39
CA GLU A 127 -3.51 -12.78 -4.43
C GLU A 127 -3.06 -11.46 -3.79
N SER A 128 -2.90 -10.39 -4.59
CA SER A 128 -2.56 -9.05 -4.08
C SER A 128 -3.59 -8.58 -3.06
N ILE A 129 -4.88 -8.66 -3.40
CA ILE A 129 -5.96 -8.30 -2.48
C ILE A 129 -5.97 -9.21 -1.25
N GLY A 130 -5.77 -10.52 -1.42
CA GLY A 130 -5.71 -11.48 -0.32
C GLY A 130 -4.56 -11.21 0.67
N ILE A 131 -3.40 -10.77 0.18
CA ILE A 131 -2.28 -10.34 1.02
C ILE A 131 -2.67 -9.08 1.79
N GLN A 132 -3.18 -8.05 1.11
CA GLN A 132 -3.55 -6.78 1.74
C GLN A 132 -4.65 -6.95 2.80
N MET A 133 -5.62 -7.84 2.58
CA MET A 133 -6.62 -8.22 3.58
C MET A 133 -6.00 -8.88 4.82
N LYS A 134 -5.00 -9.77 4.64
CA LYS A 134 -4.27 -10.41 5.75
C LYS A 134 -3.41 -9.42 6.52
N LEU A 135 -2.82 -8.44 5.82
CA LEU A 135 -2.11 -7.33 6.45
C LEU A 135 -3.09 -6.44 7.25
N GLY A 136 -4.34 -6.34 6.80
CA GLY A 136 -5.38 -5.58 7.47
C GLY A 136 -5.35 -4.09 7.13
N SER A 137 -5.06 -3.76 5.87
CA SER A 137 -4.96 -2.38 5.38
C SER A 137 -6.31 -1.64 5.40
N ASP A 138 -6.26 -0.33 5.60
CA ASP A 138 -7.42 0.57 5.49
C ASP A 138 -7.71 0.98 4.04
N ILE A 139 -6.65 1.15 3.24
CA ILE A 139 -6.73 1.40 1.81
C ILE A 139 -5.90 0.33 1.10
N MET A 140 -6.53 -0.38 0.18
CA MET A 140 -5.89 -1.40 -0.63
C MET A 140 -5.77 -0.92 -2.06
N MET A 141 -4.56 -0.93 -2.60
CA MET A 141 -4.32 -0.61 -4.00
C MET A 141 -4.58 -1.84 -4.88
N GLN A 142 -5.32 -1.65 -5.96
CA GLN A 142 -5.52 -2.70 -6.97
C GLN A 142 -4.22 -2.96 -7.73
N LEU A 143 -4.02 -4.22 -8.13
CA LEU A 143 -2.91 -4.59 -9.00
C LEU A 143 -3.05 -3.94 -10.37
N ASP A 144 -1.96 -3.36 -10.86
CA ASP A 144 -1.86 -2.58 -12.09
C ASP A 144 -0.80 -3.17 -13.03
N ASP A 145 -1.01 -2.96 -14.33
CA ASP A 145 -0.01 -3.27 -15.36
C ASP A 145 0.88 -2.04 -15.61
N VAL A 146 1.98 -1.97 -14.88
CA VAL A 146 2.90 -0.83 -14.96
C VAL A 146 3.80 -0.93 -16.19
N VAL A 147 3.82 0.13 -16.99
CA VAL A 147 4.76 0.29 -18.12
C VAL A 147 5.78 1.40 -17.84
N PRO A 148 7.04 1.28 -18.33
CA PRO A 148 8.01 2.36 -18.26
C PRO A 148 7.46 3.66 -18.86
N SER A 149 7.81 4.80 -18.26
CA SER A 149 7.32 6.12 -18.71
C SER A 149 7.76 6.51 -20.12
N THR A 150 8.79 5.85 -20.65
CA THR A 150 9.30 6.04 -22.02
C THR A 150 8.63 5.12 -23.03
N THR A 151 7.73 4.23 -22.60
CA THR A 151 6.98 3.34 -23.49
C THR A 151 6.04 4.16 -24.36
N THR A 152 6.09 3.94 -25.67
CA THR A 152 5.20 4.59 -26.66
C THR A 152 4.49 3.54 -27.49
N GLY A 153 3.31 3.87 -28.03
CA GLY A 153 2.55 3.00 -28.93
C GLY A 153 1.59 2.05 -28.20
N ASP A 154 1.24 0.95 -28.85
CA ASP A 154 0.10 0.10 -28.48
C ASP A 154 0.20 -0.51 -27.07
N ARG A 155 1.42 -0.77 -26.58
CA ARG A 155 1.66 -1.33 -25.24
C ARG A 155 1.08 -0.47 -24.11
N VAL A 156 1.06 0.85 -24.25
CA VAL A 156 0.45 1.76 -23.26
C VAL A 156 -1.06 1.57 -23.21
N ASN A 157 -1.69 1.41 -24.37
CA ASN A 157 -3.13 1.19 -24.47
C ASN A 157 -3.53 -0.18 -23.91
N GLU A 158 -2.75 -1.22 -24.23
CA GLU A 158 -2.93 -2.56 -23.67
C GLU A 158 -2.86 -2.57 -22.14
N ALA A 159 -1.88 -1.87 -21.56
CA ALA A 159 -1.73 -1.74 -20.11
C ALA A 159 -2.94 -1.05 -19.44
N MET A 160 -3.48 -0.01 -20.09
CA MET A 160 -4.62 0.75 -19.56
C MET A 160 -5.95 -0.02 -19.62
N LEU A 161 -6.08 -0.95 -20.56
CA LEU A 161 -7.32 -1.72 -20.77
C LEU A 161 -7.39 -3.02 -19.97
N ARG A 162 -6.28 -3.44 -19.38
CA ARG A 162 -6.16 -4.66 -18.59
C ARG A 162 -6.61 -4.43 -17.15
#